data_AF-A0A926H1C8-F1
#
_entry.id   AF-A0A926H1C8-F1
#
_cell.length_a   1.000
_cell.length_b   1.000
_cell.length_c   1.000
_cell.angle_alpha   90.00
_cell.angle_beta   90.00
_cell.angle_gamma   90.00
#
_symmetry.space_group_name_H-M   'P 1'
#
loop_
_entity.id
_entity.type
_entity.pdbx_description
1 polymer ?
#
loop_
_entity_poly.entity_id
_entity_poly.type
_entity_poly.pdbx_seq_one_letter_code
_entity_poly.pdbx_strand_id
1 'polypeptide(L)'
;MPRVILLSDFSEDYGKSLLRGITAYAKENGPWVFCRMPIFFRETMGPDGILHWAQEWGADGMIAQLYREEDAGLITRAGIPLIA
;
A
#
# COMPACT_ATOMS: atom_id res chain seq x y z
N MET A 1 -11.06 -12.03 1.05
CA MET A 1 -9.70 -12.20 0.53
C MET A 1 -9.02 -10.85 0.70
N PRO A 2 -8.00 -10.71 1.57
CA PRO A 2 -7.45 -9.40 1.89
C PRO A 2 -6.85 -8.72 0.65
N ARG A 3 -7.25 -7.48 0.42
CA ARG A 3 -6.77 -6.60 -0.65
C ARG A 3 -5.81 -5.58 -0.06
N VAL A 4 -4.53 -5.71 -0.35
CA VAL A 4 -3.49 -4.85 0.20
C VAL A 4 -2.84 -4.01 -0.90
N ILE A 5 -2.79 -2.70 -0.68
CA ILE A 5 -2.08 -1.77 -1.56
C ILE A 5 -0.61 -1.70 -1.13
N LEU A 6 0.30 -1.81 -2.09
CA LEU A 6 1.73 -1.66 -1.91
C LEU A 6 2.19 -0.41 -2.67
N LEU A 7 2.54 0.65 -1.94
CA LEU A 7 2.97 1.93 -2.47
C LEU A 7 4.41 2.19 -2.03
N SER A 8 5.35 1.52 -2.69
CA SER A 8 6.79 1.64 -2.43
C SER A 8 7.57 1.32 -3.69
N ASP A 9 8.85 1.72 -3.73
CA ASP A 9 9.74 1.26 -4.78
C ASP A 9 10.14 -0.19 -4.51
N PHE A 10 9.79 -1.08 -5.44
CA PHE A 10 10.22 -2.48 -5.43
C PHE A 10 11.34 -2.76 -6.45
N SER A 11 11.94 -1.71 -7.02
CA SER A 11 13.03 -1.82 -8.00
C SER A 11 14.36 -2.22 -7.35
N GLU A 12 14.63 -1.75 -6.13
CA GLU A 12 15.84 -2.02 -5.37
C GLU A 12 15.79 -3.36 -4.60
N ASP A 13 16.96 -3.88 -4.22
CA ASP A 13 17.08 -5.16 -3.49
C ASP A 13 16.35 -5.15 -2.14
N TYR A 14 16.27 -3.99 -1.47
CA TYR A 14 15.47 -3.81 -0.26
C TYR A 14 13.98 -4.07 -0.55
N GLY A 15 13.42 -3.41 -1.56
CA GLY A 15 12.03 -3.58 -1.95
C GLY A 15 11.74 -5.03 -2.36
N LYS A 16 12.60 -5.67 -3.16
CA LYS A 16 12.46 -7.09 -3.53
C LYS A 16 12.45 -8.01 -2.31
N SER A 17 13.32 -7.75 -1.33
CA SER A 17 13.40 -8.53 -0.10
C SER A 17 12.14 -8.35 0.77
N LEU A 18 11.63 -7.12 0.87
CA LEU A 18 10.37 -6.83 1.55
C LEU A 18 9.18 -7.53 0.88
N LEU A 19 9.09 -7.45 -0.45
CA LEU A 19 8.03 -8.11 -1.22
C LEU A 19 8.07 -9.63 -1.04
N ARG A 20 9.28 -10.21 -0.98
CA ARG A 20 9.46 -11.65 -0.71
C ARG A 20 8.94 -12.02 0.67
N GLY A 21 9.22 -11.22 1.70
CA GLY A 21 8.69 -11.42 3.05
C GLY A 21 7.16 -11.33 3.10
N ILE A 22 6.58 -10.30 2.50
CA ILE A 22 5.12 -10.10 2.42
C ILE A 22 4.46 -11.29 1.71
N THR A 23 5.04 -11.73 0.58
CA THR A 23 4.50 -12.86 -0.19
C THR A 23 4.61 -14.18 0.56
N ALA A 24 5.70 -14.39 1.32
CA ALA A 24 5.86 -15.58 2.15
C ALA A 24 4.79 -15.62 3.25
N TYR A 25 4.57 -14.51 3.95
CA TYR A 25 3.52 -14.40 4.96
C TYR A 25 2.12 -14.63 4.38
N ALA A 26 1.82 -14.03 3.23
CA ALA A 26 0.55 -14.24 2.55
C ALA A 26 0.34 -15.73 2.24
N LYS A 27 1.32 -16.43 1.67
CA LYS A 27 1.20 -17.86 1.36
C LYS A 27 0.81 -18.72 2.57
N GLU A 28 1.27 -18.37 3.77
CA GLU A 28 0.93 -19.09 5.01
C GLU A 28 -0.45 -18.71 5.58
N ASN A 29 -0.90 -17.48 5.33
CA ASN A 29 -2.14 -16.91 5.91
C ASN A 29 -3.32 -16.84 4.92
N GLY A 30 -3.15 -17.36 3.70
CA GLY A 30 -4.22 -17.49 2.69
C GLY A 30 -4.00 -16.67 1.42
N PRO A 31 -4.92 -16.71 0.45
CA PRO A 31 -4.77 -15.92 -0.77
C PRO A 31 -4.92 -14.44 -0.43
N TRP A 32 -3.90 -13.63 -0.73
CA TRP A 32 -3.93 -12.16 -0.58
C TRP A 32 -3.80 -11.55 -1.97
N VAL A 33 -4.49 -10.44 -2.21
CA VAL A 33 -4.41 -9.69 -3.46
C VAL A 33 -3.57 -8.45 -3.21
N PHE A 34 -2.49 -8.31 -3.97
CA PHE A 34 -1.60 -7.16 -3.88
C PHE A 34 -1.79 -6.23 -5.08
N CYS A 35 -2.11 -4.96 -4.83
CA CYS A 35 -2.07 -3.92 -5.84
C CYS A 35 -0.77 -3.14 -5.69
N ARG A 36 0.12 -3.24 -6.68
CA ARG A 36 1.35 -2.45 -6.71
C ARG A 36 1.07 -1.14 -7.42
N MET A 37 1.28 -0.04 -6.71
CA MET A 37 1.12 1.29 -7.29
C MET A 37 2.49 1.95 -7.41
N PRO A 38 2.93 2.33 -8.62
CA PRO A 38 4.17 3.07 -8.80
C PRO A 38 4.14 4.38 -8.00
N ILE A 39 5.28 4.77 -7.43
CA ILE A 39 5.36 5.95 -6.55
C ILE A 39 4.95 7.23 -7.30
N PHE A 40 5.19 7.30 -8.61
CA PHE A 40 4.80 8.44 -9.45
C PHE A 40 3.27 8.70 -9.47
N PHE A 41 2.44 7.69 -9.23
CA PHE A 41 1.00 7.88 -9.09
C PHE A 41 0.64 8.76 -7.88
N ARG A 42 1.48 8.77 -6.82
CA ARG A 42 1.32 9.68 -5.67
C ARG A 42 1.59 11.13 -6.06
N GLU A 43 2.61 11.38 -6.87
CA GLU A 43 2.95 12.74 -7.33
C GLU A 43 1.86 13.30 -8.24
N THR A 44 1.20 12.43 -9.02
CA THR A 44 0.20 12.85 -10.00
C THR A 44 -1.20 13.01 -9.39
N MET A 45 -1.60 12.12 -8.46
CA MET A 45 -2.96 12.11 -7.89
C MET A 45 -3.07 12.76 -6.51
N GLY A 46 -1.94 13.00 -5.83
CA GLY A 46 -1.93 13.51 -4.46
C GLY A 46 -2.48 12.51 -3.42
N PRO A 47 -2.51 12.89 -2.13
CA PRO A 47 -2.96 12.01 -1.05
C PRO A 47 -4.46 11.65 -1.15
N ASP A 48 -5.31 12.60 -1.56
CA ASP A 48 -6.75 12.36 -1.71
C ASP A 48 -7.05 11.36 -2.83
N GLY A 49 -6.30 11.42 -3.94
CA GLY A 49 -6.47 10.48 -5.05
C GLY A 49 -6.03 9.06 -4.69
N ILE A 50 -4.97 8.91 -3.88
CA ILE A 50 -4.58 7.60 -3.33
C ILE A 50 -5.70 7.04 -2.46
N LEU A 51 -6.29 7.88 -1.59
CA LEU A 51 -7.38 7.44 -0.74
C LEU A 51 -8.60 7.02 -1.57
N HIS A 52 -8.99 7.83 -2.55
CA HIS A 52 -10.11 7.52 -3.42
C HIS A 52 -9.90 6.19 -4.16
N TRP A 53 -8.71 5.97 -4.71
CA TRP A 53 -8.35 4.70 -5.34
C TRP A 53 -8.43 3.53 -4.36
N ALA A 54 -7.92 3.71 -3.14
CA ALA A 54 -7.96 2.68 -2.11
C ALA A 54 -9.41 2.31 -1.72
N GLN A 55 -10.30 3.29 -1.64
CA GLN A 55 -11.72 3.07 -1.36
C GLN A 55 -12.44 2.39 -2.53
N GLU A 56 -12.23 2.85 -3.78
CA GLU A 56 -12.85 2.25 -4.96
C GLU A 56 -12.39 0.81 -5.21
N TRP A 57 -11.09 0.56 -5.04
CA TRP A 57 -10.55 -0.78 -5.12
C TRP A 57 -10.97 -1.67 -3.95
N GLY A 58 -11.44 -1.05 -2.85
CA GLY A 58 -11.87 -1.72 -1.61
C GLY A 58 -10.70 -2.31 -0.83
N ALA A 59 -9.60 -1.57 -0.70
CA ALA A 59 -8.44 -2.00 0.05
C ALA A 59 -8.79 -2.32 1.51
N ASP A 60 -8.37 -3.50 1.98
CA ASP A 60 -8.46 -3.91 3.39
C ASP A 60 -7.25 -3.40 4.20
N GLY A 61 -6.20 -2.93 3.52
CA GLY A 61 -5.02 -2.35 4.15
C GLY A 61 -4.02 -1.79 3.14
N MET A 62 -3.05 -1.02 3.64
CA MET A 62 -2.01 -0.42 2.81
C MET A 62 -0.64 -0.48 3.48
N ILE A 63 0.38 -0.78 2.68
CA ILE A 63 1.79 -0.67 3.04
C ILE A 63 2.38 0.37 2.09
N ALA A 64 2.76 1.54 2.62
CA ALA A 64 3.14 2.67 1.81
C ALA A 64 4.34 3.41 2.40
N GLN A 65 5.36 3.69 1.59
CA GLN A 65 6.40 4.62 2.00
C GLN A 65 5.90 6.05 1.84
N LEU A 66 5.60 6.71 2.95
CA LEU A 66 5.06 8.07 2.96
C LEU A 66 6.16 9.08 3.31
N TYR A 67 6.18 10.22 2.62
CA TYR A 67 7.14 11.31 2.88
C TYR A 67 6.61 12.33 3.90
N ARG A 68 5.29 12.36 4.12
CA ARG A 68 4.63 13.32 5.01
C ARG A 68 3.69 12.56 5.95
N GLU A 69 3.78 12.85 7.24
CA GLU A 69 2.88 12.27 8.25
C GLU A 69 1.40 12.64 8.01
N GLU A 70 1.16 13.79 7.39
CA GLU A 70 -0.17 14.28 7.03
C GLU A 70 -0.93 13.28 6.14
N ASP A 71 -0.21 12.68 5.17
CA ASP A 71 -0.74 11.71 4.23
C ASP A 71 -1.16 10.43 5.00
N ALA A 72 -0.36 10.01 5.98
CA ALA A 72 -0.66 8.85 6.82
C ALA A 72 -1.91 9.07 7.68
N GLY A 73 -2.06 10.28 8.22
CA GLY A 73 -3.22 10.68 9.00
C GLY A 73 -4.51 10.67 8.17
N LEU A 74 -4.44 11.00 6.88
CA LEU A 74 -5.61 10.98 5.98
C LEU A 74 -6.09 9.56 5.70
N ILE A 75 -5.16 8.65 5.42
CA ILE A 75 -5.44 7.23 5.15
C ILE A 75 -6.03 6.53 6.38
N THR A 76 -5.41 6.72 7.55
CA THR A 76 -5.84 6.09 8.79
C THR A 76 -7.21 6.59 9.26
N ARG A 77 -7.50 7.89 9.09
CA ARG A 77 -8.83 8.47 9.36
C ARG A 77 -9.92 7.90 8.47
N ALA A 78 -9.58 7.45 7.27
CA ALA A 78 -10.53 6.77 6.38
C ALA A 78 -10.79 5.30 6.76
N GLY A 79 -10.20 4.82 7.85
CA GLY A 79 -10.41 3.46 8.36
C GLY A 79 -9.59 2.40 7.65
N ILE A 80 -8.59 2.79 6.84
CA ILE A 80 -7.69 1.86 6.15
C ILE A 80 -6.46 1.65 7.05
N PRO A 81 -6.19 0.42 7.54
CA PRO A 81 -4.97 0.10 8.25
C PRO A 81 -3.74 0.39 7.39
N LEU A 82 -2.78 1.12 7.95
CA LEU A 82 -1.60 1.59 7.24
C LEU A 82 -0.32 1.17 7.96
N ILE A 83 0.64 0.64 7.20
CA ILE A 83 2.04 0.47 7.59
C ILE A 83 2.86 1.43 6.73
N ALA A 84 3.58 2.37 7.35
CA ALA A 84 4.36 3.40 6.67
C ALA A 84 5.72 3.63 7.30
#